data_AF-A0A3B0SS44-F1
#
_entry.id   AF-A0A3B0SS44-F1
#
_cell.length_a   1.000
_cell.length_b   1.000
_cell.length_c   1.000
_cell.angle_alpha   90.00
_cell.angle_beta   90.00
_cell.angle_gamma   90.00
#
_symmetry.space_group_name_H-M   'P 1'
#
loop_
_entity.id
_entity.type
_entity.pdbx_description
1 polymer ?
#
loop_
_entity_poly.entity_id
_entity_poly.type
_entity_poly.pdbx_seq_one_letter_code
_entity_poly.pdbx_strand_id
1 'polypeptide(L)'
;MTGLDGGDTPNVSVVERLIASIPSDLPPERRAMLATFSGMYLKRLPDVEVPDLPIKQLLAEISHLLDFVDAREPGSPAIRVFNPNEECCGYSAPGTVVQVVSDDGPFLVDSITAVVARSGAGVVRHLHPVVGTVRGTDGRLVEITKARGADRRESIQHFELDRILPDEAARGVEEEISRVLADVAVTVGDFSAMRGAVEEMIKTAKSSTHHYPYEEVAETVDFLTWLLDDNFVLLGYRRYDIVESDEGPSVQPNVSTGLGLLSRGDNGNGVGPVLLSDLPPNLRERYLGGDLLVITKTNRHATVHRDARMDYVGMRQIDESGTMIAELRLIGLFTSKAYIAPAREIPVLRRKLQQVLEIQDVIEGSHDYKSIIQLFETFPKDDLFAMPVDALSEMLGDLVETEDTRSVRLFVRRDVLQRFVSVLVTVPRDRFNVNLRRQLQSLFLERFGGSTVDYRLSLGESGDARIHFSVWTQPGAPLIVDLQQLENEVVALARNWDDRVLDELEPHVGEAEARRLRDEWTDDFPEYYRASTAIDLVAGDIIALDRLASSDNDLIVDLQNEGSGIKAPIAHEKLTRITVYRKSGKLNLSIVMPLMEHLGLIVVEEVPTRLKDAGETFIHDFGVLT
;
A
#
# COMPACT_ATOMS: atom_id res chain seq x y z
N MET A 1 57.30 34.63 10.24
CA MET A 1 57.44 34.66 8.77
C MET A 1 57.06 33.27 8.30
N THR A 2 55.88 33.02 7.76
CA THR A 2 55.13 33.74 6.71
C THR A 2 53.63 33.70 7.02
N GLY A 3 52.97 34.85 6.92
CA GLY A 3 51.52 34.95 6.96
C GLY A 3 50.90 34.47 5.64
N LEU A 4 49.72 33.89 5.74
CA LEU A 4 48.78 33.77 4.63
C LEU A 4 47.50 34.46 5.09
N ASP A 5 47.23 35.59 4.44
CA ASP A 5 45.95 36.27 4.39
C ASP A 5 44.89 35.27 3.87
N GLY A 6 44.04 34.80 4.77
CA GLY A 6 42.75 34.22 4.44
C GLY A 6 41.69 35.25 4.83
N GLY A 7 41.32 36.12 3.89
CA GLY A 7 40.24 37.06 4.11
C GLY A 7 38.93 36.31 4.36
N ASP A 8 38.41 36.41 5.58
CA ASP A 8 37.02 36.09 5.92
C ASP A 8 36.11 37.03 5.13
N THR A 9 35.73 36.64 3.91
CA THR A 9 34.50 37.17 3.31
C THR A 9 33.33 36.58 4.09
N PRO A 10 32.45 37.40 4.70
CA PRO A 10 31.29 36.87 5.41
C PRO A 10 30.49 35.99 4.46
N ASN A 11 30.10 34.80 4.91
CA ASN A 11 29.33 33.84 4.13
C ASN A 11 27.91 34.39 3.95
N VAL A 12 27.75 35.32 3.00
CA VAL A 12 26.48 35.98 2.67
C VAL A 12 25.50 34.90 2.26
N SER A 13 24.36 34.82 2.94
CA SER A 13 23.34 33.80 2.70
C SER A 13 22.85 33.84 1.24
N VAL A 14 22.38 32.70 0.72
CA VAL A 14 21.78 32.62 -0.63
C VAL A 14 20.65 33.66 -0.80
N VAL A 15 19.88 33.88 0.27
CA VAL A 15 18.80 34.88 0.32
C VAL A 15 19.36 36.30 0.11
N GLU A 16 20.42 36.68 0.82
CA GLU A 16 21.04 38.01 0.68
C GLU A 16 21.64 38.21 -0.73
N ARG A 17 22.30 37.19 -1.28
CA ARG A 17 22.84 37.24 -2.66
C ARG A 17 21.72 37.39 -3.69
N LEU A 18 20.60 36.71 -3.50
CA LEU A 18 19.45 36.81 -4.39
C LEU A 18 18.76 38.16 -4.28
N ILE A 19 18.54 38.67 -3.06
CA ILE A 19 17.99 40.02 -2.83
C ILE A 19 18.88 41.10 -3.46
N ALA A 20 20.21 40.97 -3.33
CA ALA A 20 21.16 41.89 -3.96
C ALA A 20 21.15 41.82 -5.50
N SER A 21 20.67 40.71 -6.08
CA SER A 21 20.56 40.52 -7.53
C SER A 21 19.24 41.01 -8.13
N ILE A 22 18.30 41.51 -7.31
CA ILE A 22 17.03 42.06 -7.79
C ILE A 22 17.30 43.33 -8.64
N PRO A 23 16.77 43.41 -9.88
CA PRO A 23 16.99 44.55 -10.76
C PRO A 23 16.55 45.88 -10.14
N SER A 24 17.38 46.92 -10.26
CA SER A 24 17.13 48.24 -9.65
C SER A 24 16.11 49.10 -10.40
N ASP A 25 15.80 48.74 -11.65
CA ASP A 25 14.84 49.37 -12.55
C ASP A 25 13.39 48.93 -12.29
N LEU A 26 13.17 47.87 -11.51
CA LEU A 26 11.84 47.48 -11.07
C LEU A 26 11.22 48.54 -10.13
N PRO A 27 9.88 48.75 -10.19
CA PRO A 27 9.18 49.63 -9.26
C PRO A 27 9.49 49.30 -7.79
N PRO A 28 9.66 50.30 -6.90
CA PRO A 28 10.03 50.07 -5.50
C PRO A 28 9.15 49.05 -4.77
N GLU A 29 7.83 49.10 -5.00
CA GLU A 29 6.86 48.15 -4.43
C GLU A 29 7.12 46.72 -4.92
N ARG A 30 7.34 46.54 -6.23
CA ARG A 30 7.64 45.23 -6.82
C ARG A 30 8.94 44.64 -6.27
N ARG A 31 9.97 45.47 -6.09
CA ARG A 31 11.24 45.04 -5.47
C ARG A 31 11.05 44.59 -4.03
N ALA A 32 10.27 45.33 -3.24
CA ALA A 32 9.98 44.98 -1.85
C ALA A 32 9.21 43.65 -1.75
N MET A 33 8.20 43.47 -2.61
CA MET A 33 7.44 42.21 -2.70
C MET A 33 8.35 41.04 -3.10
N LEU A 34 9.17 41.20 -4.13
CA LEU A 34 10.07 40.15 -4.60
C LEU A 34 11.10 39.77 -3.53
N ALA A 35 11.69 40.73 -2.83
CA ALA A 35 12.62 40.47 -1.73
C ALA A 35 11.94 39.70 -0.58
N THR A 36 10.73 40.12 -0.21
CA THR A 36 9.95 39.49 0.87
C THR A 36 9.53 38.07 0.51
N PHE A 37 9.01 37.89 -0.72
CA PHE A 37 8.61 36.59 -1.25
C PHE A 37 9.80 35.64 -1.36
N SER A 38 10.93 36.11 -1.87
CA SER A 38 12.17 35.34 -1.96
C SER A 38 12.61 34.80 -0.60
N GLY A 39 12.60 35.65 0.43
CA GLY A 39 12.94 35.22 1.79
C GLY A 39 12.00 34.15 2.34
N MET A 40 10.72 34.16 1.98
CA MET A 40 9.74 33.14 2.40
C MET A 40 9.86 31.86 1.59
N TYR A 41 10.05 31.97 0.28
CA TYR A 41 10.20 30.86 -0.66
C TYR A 41 11.43 30.02 -0.31
N LEU A 42 12.55 30.68 -0.03
CA LEU A 42 13.83 30.02 0.26
C LEU A 42 13.95 29.52 1.70
N LYS A 43 13.12 30.01 2.64
CA LYS A 43 13.17 29.57 4.05
C LYS A 43 12.90 28.07 4.22
N ARG A 44 12.22 27.44 3.25
CA ARG A 44 11.86 26.03 3.28
C ARG A 44 12.74 25.14 2.40
N LEU A 45 13.77 25.70 1.76
CA LEU A 45 14.78 24.88 1.09
C LEU A 45 15.71 24.28 2.16
N PRO A 46 15.89 22.94 2.19
CA PRO A 46 16.98 22.34 2.94
C PRO A 46 18.32 22.92 2.49
N ASP A 47 19.24 23.20 3.42
CA ASP A 47 20.59 23.71 3.10
C ASP A 47 21.37 22.80 2.12
N VAL A 48 20.96 21.52 2.01
CA VAL A 48 21.53 20.49 1.12
C VAL A 48 20.87 20.45 -0.26
N GLU A 49 19.67 21.03 -0.41
CA GLU A 49 18.87 21.10 -1.64
C GLU A 49 18.87 22.50 -2.28
N VAL A 50 19.80 23.39 -1.90
CA VAL A 50 20.15 24.50 -2.79
C VAL A 50 21.20 23.91 -3.74
N PRO A 51 20.84 23.29 -4.87
CA PRO A 51 21.85 22.74 -5.78
C PRO A 51 22.49 23.94 -6.48
N ASP A 52 23.48 23.68 -7.33
CA ASP A 52 24.26 24.64 -8.14
C ASP A 52 23.46 25.58 -9.08
N LEU A 53 22.16 25.82 -8.84
CA LEU A 53 21.34 26.79 -9.57
C LEU A 53 21.94 28.19 -9.44
N PRO A 54 22.37 28.80 -10.56
CA PRO A 54 22.87 30.16 -10.55
C PRO A 54 21.81 31.11 -9.96
N ILE A 55 22.23 32.06 -9.12
CA ILE A 55 21.33 33.05 -8.49
C ILE A 55 20.41 33.73 -9.52
N LYS A 56 20.88 33.93 -10.75
CA LYS A 56 20.09 34.47 -11.86
C LYS A 56 18.88 33.58 -12.23
N GLN A 57 19.07 32.26 -12.32
CA GLN A 57 17.98 31.32 -12.62
C GLN A 57 16.99 31.23 -11.47
N LEU A 58 17.49 31.17 -10.23
CA LEU A 58 16.63 31.15 -9.04
C LEU A 58 15.80 32.44 -8.92
N LEU A 59 16.39 33.60 -9.23
CA LEU A 59 15.66 34.86 -9.26
C LEU A 59 14.60 34.88 -10.38
N ALA A 60 14.91 34.33 -11.56
CA ALA A 60 13.95 34.22 -12.65
C ALA A 60 12.76 33.31 -12.29
N GLU A 61 13.03 32.16 -11.66
CA GLU A 61 12.01 31.24 -11.15
C GLU A 61 11.08 31.92 -10.13
N ILE A 62 11.65 32.57 -9.11
CA ILE A 62 10.87 33.25 -8.06
C ILE A 62 10.08 34.43 -8.65
N SER A 63 10.66 35.19 -9.58
CA SER A 63 9.97 36.30 -10.26
C SER A 63 8.79 35.79 -11.09
N HIS A 64 9.02 34.73 -11.88
CA HIS A 64 7.98 34.11 -12.70
C HIS A 64 6.87 33.46 -11.87
N LEU A 65 7.18 32.93 -10.68
CA LEU A 65 6.18 32.47 -9.71
C LEU A 65 5.43 33.65 -9.09
N LEU A 66 6.11 34.74 -8.74
CA LEU A 66 5.46 35.93 -8.18
C LEU A 66 4.49 36.58 -9.18
N ASP A 67 4.83 36.62 -10.47
CA ASP A 67 3.93 37.07 -11.54
C ASP A 67 2.64 36.22 -11.58
N PHE A 68 2.78 34.91 -11.42
CA PHE A 68 1.64 33.98 -11.37
C PHE A 68 0.78 34.16 -10.12
N VAL A 69 1.40 34.34 -8.95
CA VAL A 69 0.71 34.66 -7.70
C VAL A 69 -0.08 35.98 -7.85
N ASP A 70 0.55 37.01 -8.39
CA ASP A 70 -0.08 38.32 -8.60
C ASP A 70 -1.26 38.25 -9.59
N ALA A 71 -1.14 37.44 -10.66
CA ALA A 71 -2.18 37.26 -11.67
C ALA A 71 -3.39 36.44 -11.22
N ARG A 72 -3.32 35.73 -10.08
CA ARG A 72 -4.43 34.91 -9.58
C ARG A 72 -5.68 35.75 -9.32
N GLU A 73 -6.83 35.28 -9.82
CA GLU A 73 -8.14 35.85 -9.51
C GLU A 73 -8.60 35.50 -8.08
N PRO A 74 -9.17 36.45 -7.31
CA PRO A 74 -9.72 36.16 -5.99
C PRO A 74 -10.80 35.08 -6.01
N GLY A 75 -10.77 34.17 -5.03
CA GLY A 75 -11.79 33.13 -4.84
C GLY A 75 -11.64 31.88 -5.72
N SER A 76 -10.70 31.88 -6.68
CA SER A 76 -10.39 30.70 -7.51
C SER A 76 -8.93 30.29 -7.33
N PRO A 77 -8.59 28.99 -7.36
CA PRO A 77 -7.20 28.57 -7.45
C PRO A 77 -6.65 28.87 -8.84
N ALA A 78 -5.38 29.26 -8.92
CA ALA A 78 -4.63 29.32 -10.17
C ALA A 78 -3.74 28.09 -10.26
N ILE A 79 -3.79 27.37 -11.39
CA ILE A 79 -3.01 26.16 -11.64
C ILE A 79 -2.31 26.33 -12.98
N ARG A 80 -1.05 25.88 -13.08
CA ARG A 80 -0.37 25.73 -14.36
C ARG A 80 0.59 24.55 -14.34
N VAL A 81 0.63 23.80 -15.44
CA VAL A 81 1.60 22.72 -15.68
C VAL A 81 2.38 23.04 -16.95
N PHE A 82 3.70 23.20 -16.84
CA PHE A 82 4.53 23.67 -17.96
C PHE A 82 5.96 23.17 -17.90
N ASN A 83 6.68 23.26 -19.01
CA ASN A 83 8.09 22.89 -19.12
C ASN A 83 8.95 24.17 -19.17
N PRO A 84 9.63 24.56 -18.07
CA PRO A 84 10.41 25.80 -18.05
C PRO A 84 11.64 25.71 -18.96
N ASN A 85 11.89 26.78 -19.71
CA ASN A 85 13.09 27.00 -20.49
C ASN A 85 13.51 28.47 -20.43
N GLU A 86 14.75 28.77 -20.86
CA GLU A 86 15.29 30.12 -20.79
C GLU A 86 14.46 31.16 -21.56
N GLU A 87 13.85 30.79 -22.68
CA GLU A 87 13.05 31.70 -23.52
C GLU A 87 11.70 32.06 -22.87
N CYS A 88 10.99 31.10 -22.28
CA CYS A 88 9.67 31.32 -21.69
C CYS A 88 9.75 32.02 -20.33
N CYS A 89 10.75 31.64 -19.55
CA CYS A 89 10.67 31.74 -18.09
C CYS A 89 11.97 32.24 -17.47
N GLY A 90 13.07 32.33 -18.24
CA GLY A 90 14.39 32.74 -17.74
C GLY A 90 15.11 31.71 -16.86
N TYR A 91 14.55 30.50 -16.73
CA TYR A 91 15.15 29.37 -16.02
C TYR A 91 14.74 28.05 -16.69
N SER A 92 15.49 26.99 -16.40
CA SER A 92 15.19 25.62 -16.82
C SER A 92 15.11 24.71 -15.61
N ALA A 93 14.27 23.69 -15.67
CA ALA A 93 14.16 22.63 -14.66
C ALA A 93 14.42 21.26 -15.29
N PRO A 94 14.73 20.22 -14.50
CA PRO A 94 14.96 18.86 -15.01
C PRO A 94 13.77 18.27 -15.78
N GLY A 95 12.55 18.71 -15.43
CA GLY A 95 11.31 18.19 -15.99
C GLY A 95 10.17 19.21 -15.93
N THR A 96 8.94 18.69 -16.01
CA THR A 96 7.73 19.51 -15.92
C THR A 96 7.61 20.14 -14.55
N VAL A 97 7.12 21.38 -14.52
CA VAL A 97 6.81 22.15 -13.31
C VAL A 97 5.30 22.25 -13.14
N VAL A 98 4.83 21.94 -11.93
CA VAL A 98 3.44 22.12 -11.51
C VAL A 98 3.40 23.23 -10.48
N GLN A 99 2.59 24.26 -10.73
CA GLN A 99 2.41 25.36 -9.79
C GLN A 99 0.94 25.56 -9.47
N VAL A 100 0.66 25.76 -8.18
CA VAL A 100 -0.68 26.01 -7.67
C VAL A 100 -0.65 27.18 -6.71
N VAL A 101 -1.58 28.11 -6.86
CA VAL A 101 -1.82 29.19 -5.91
C VAL A 101 -3.29 29.16 -5.51
N SER A 102 -3.56 29.04 -4.22
CA SER A 102 -4.92 29.03 -3.67
C SER A 102 -4.99 29.81 -2.36
N ASP A 103 -6.19 30.02 -1.85
CA ASP A 103 -6.34 30.44 -0.45
C ASP A 103 -5.81 29.33 0.46
N ASP A 104 -5.21 29.71 1.59
CA ASP A 104 -4.65 28.77 2.57
C ASP A 104 -5.77 28.02 3.31
N GLY A 105 -5.59 26.72 3.52
CA GLY A 105 -6.59 25.83 4.09
C GLY A 105 -6.06 24.42 4.33
N PRO A 106 -6.82 23.59 5.07
CA PRO A 106 -6.43 22.22 5.33
C PRO A 106 -6.43 21.37 4.04
N PHE A 107 -5.67 20.28 4.06
CA PHE A 107 -5.59 19.25 3.02
C PHE A 107 -5.02 19.66 1.64
N LEU A 108 -4.62 20.91 1.43
CA LEU A 108 -4.18 21.37 0.11
C LEU A 108 -2.90 20.67 -0.37
N VAL A 109 -1.87 20.62 0.48
CA VAL A 109 -0.52 20.17 0.09
C VAL A 109 -0.51 18.69 -0.22
N ASP A 110 -1.08 17.92 0.68
CA ASP A 110 -1.23 16.49 0.70
C ASP A 110 -2.17 15.99 -0.41
N SER A 111 -3.29 16.68 -0.68
CA SER A 111 -4.18 16.32 -1.81
C SER A 111 -3.51 16.57 -3.17
N ILE A 112 -2.78 17.68 -3.33
CA ILE A 112 -2.08 17.99 -4.59
C ILE A 112 -0.89 17.05 -4.79
N THR A 113 -0.13 16.77 -3.74
CA THR A 113 0.98 15.81 -3.78
C THR A 113 0.50 14.44 -4.23
N ALA A 114 -0.69 14.00 -3.79
CA ALA A 114 -1.30 12.75 -4.23
C ALA A 114 -1.59 12.73 -5.74
N VAL A 115 -2.11 13.83 -6.31
CA VAL A 115 -2.34 13.95 -7.77
C VAL A 115 -1.02 13.87 -8.52
N VAL A 116 -0.01 14.64 -8.09
CA VAL A 116 1.30 14.66 -8.74
C VAL A 116 1.94 13.28 -8.71
N ALA A 117 1.85 12.54 -7.60
CA ALA A 117 2.37 11.18 -7.49
C ALA A 117 1.71 10.20 -8.48
N ARG A 118 0.40 10.34 -8.76
CA ARG A 118 -0.32 9.50 -9.74
C ARG A 118 0.10 9.72 -11.19
N SER A 119 0.77 10.83 -11.50
CA SER A 119 1.35 11.05 -12.84
C SER A 119 2.48 10.05 -13.18
N GLY A 120 3.03 9.35 -12.17
CA GLY A 120 4.14 8.42 -12.32
C GLY A 120 5.52 9.09 -12.43
N ALA A 121 5.58 10.43 -12.39
CA ALA A 121 6.83 11.18 -12.31
C ALA A 121 7.31 11.31 -10.86
N GLY A 122 8.62 11.22 -10.66
CA GLY A 122 9.24 11.50 -9.36
C GLY A 122 9.23 13.00 -9.08
N VAL A 123 8.99 13.41 -7.83
CA VAL A 123 9.11 14.81 -7.40
C VAL A 123 10.55 15.05 -6.95
N VAL A 124 11.26 15.93 -7.65
CA VAL A 124 12.65 16.31 -7.35
C VAL A 124 12.68 17.43 -6.31
N ARG A 125 11.80 18.41 -6.44
CA ARG A 125 11.72 19.56 -5.54
C ARG A 125 10.26 19.93 -5.30
N HIS A 126 9.90 20.14 -4.03
CA HIS A 126 8.56 20.59 -3.65
C HIS A 126 8.64 21.72 -2.63
N LEU A 127 8.18 22.90 -3.04
CA LEU A 127 8.14 24.10 -2.21
C LEU A 127 6.70 24.55 -2.06
N HIS A 128 6.25 24.71 -0.81
CA HIS A 128 4.85 25.01 -0.50
C HIS A 128 4.65 26.17 0.51
N PRO A 129 5.30 27.35 0.33
CA PRO A 129 5.17 28.44 1.29
C PRO A 129 3.73 28.94 1.44
N VAL A 130 3.39 29.33 2.66
CA VAL A 130 2.18 30.09 2.95
C VAL A 130 2.59 31.53 3.19
N VAL A 131 1.93 32.46 2.50
CA VAL A 131 2.23 33.90 2.57
C VAL A 131 0.99 34.70 2.94
N GLY A 132 1.17 35.81 3.64
CA GLY A 132 0.12 36.81 3.83
C GLY A 132 0.04 37.69 2.59
N THR A 133 -1.17 38.05 2.15
CA THR A 133 -1.36 38.85 0.94
C THR A 133 -2.34 40.00 1.18
N VAL A 134 -2.00 41.19 0.69
CA VAL A 134 -2.92 42.31 0.55
C VAL A 134 -3.18 42.51 -0.95
N ARG A 135 -4.44 42.41 -1.36
CA ARG A 135 -4.85 42.62 -2.77
C ARG A 135 -5.67 43.89 -2.90
N GLY A 136 -5.48 44.61 -4.00
CA GLY A 136 -6.27 45.77 -4.39
C GLY A 136 -7.68 45.38 -4.83
N THR A 137 -8.52 46.38 -5.09
CA THR A 137 -9.89 46.17 -5.60
C THR A 137 -9.93 45.58 -7.01
N ASP A 138 -8.82 45.68 -7.75
CA ASP A 138 -8.60 45.07 -9.07
C ASP A 138 -8.10 43.61 -8.98
N GLY A 139 -7.95 43.06 -7.77
CA GLY A 139 -7.45 41.71 -7.54
C GLY A 139 -5.93 41.57 -7.62
N ARG A 140 -5.20 42.64 -7.96
CA ARG A 140 -3.73 42.63 -8.04
C ARG A 140 -3.10 42.67 -6.66
N LEU A 141 -1.91 42.11 -6.56
CA LEU A 141 -1.17 42.03 -5.32
C LEU A 141 -0.51 43.38 -5.00
N VAL A 142 -0.86 43.95 -3.85
CA VAL A 142 -0.30 45.21 -3.34
C VAL A 142 0.87 44.93 -2.41
N GLU A 143 0.76 43.90 -1.56
CA GLU A 143 1.78 43.57 -0.57
C GLU A 143 1.82 42.06 -0.28
N ILE A 144 3.03 41.54 -0.04
CA ILE A 144 3.26 40.21 0.56
C ILE A 144 3.80 40.40 1.96
N THR A 145 3.18 39.73 2.93
CA THR A 145 3.55 39.78 4.34
C THR A 145 3.76 38.36 4.89
N LYS A 146 4.25 38.25 6.13
CA LYS A 146 4.36 36.96 6.80
C LYS A 146 2.96 36.39 7.04
N ALA A 147 2.77 35.10 6.77
CA ALA A 147 1.46 34.46 6.95
C ALA A 147 0.90 34.54 8.37
N ARG A 148 1.77 34.55 9.40
CA ARG A 148 1.33 34.66 10.80
C ARG A 148 0.76 36.06 11.06
N GLY A 149 -0.52 36.12 11.42
CA GLY A 149 -1.23 37.36 11.73
C GLY A 149 -1.75 38.11 10.50
N ALA A 150 -1.66 37.53 9.30
CA ALA A 150 -2.28 38.09 8.10
C ALA A 150 -3.77 37.72 8.03
N ASP A 151 -4.61 38.68 7.62
CA ASP A 151 -6.05 38.48 7.44
C ASP A 151 -6.36 37.48 6.33
N ARG A 152 -5.59 37.56 5.23
CA ARG A 152 -5.68 36.63 4.11
C ARG A 152 -4.34 35.96 3.88
N ARG A 153 -4.39 34.64 3.77
CA ARG A 153 -3.25 33.76 3.54
C ARG A 153 -3.45 33.03 2.23
N GLU A 154 -2.40 32.96 1.43
CA GLU A 154 -2.38 32.17 0.21
C GLU A 154 -1.34 31.05 0.34
N SER A 155 -1.73 29.85 -0.07
CA SER A 155 -0.86 28.69 -0.19
C SER A 155 -0.33 28.64 -1.61
N ILE A 156 1.00 28.61 -1.74
CA ILE A 156 1.69 28.60 -3.02
C ILE A 156 2.48 27.31 -3.06
N GLN A 157 2.26 26.49 -4.09
CA GLN A 157 2.92 25.20 -4.27
C GLN A 157 3.67 25.20 -5.61
N HIS A 158 4.88 24.67 -5.58
CA HIS A 158 5.77 24.52 -6.71
C HIS A 158 6.38 23.11 -6.65
N PHE A 159 6.10 22.30 -7.66
CA PHE A 159 6.69 20.98 -7.83
C PHE A 159 7.55 20.97 -9.08
N GLU A 160 8.75 20.40 -8.97
CA GLU A 160 9.59 20.04 -10.10
C GLU A 160 9.65 18.53 -10.23
N LEU A 161 9.37 18.04 -11.43
CA LEU A 161 9.34 16.62 -11.72
C LEU A 161 10.67 16.13 -12.31
N ASP A 162 10.95 14.84 -12.16
CA ASP A 162 12.17 14.18 -12.64
C ASP A 162 12.23 13.98 -14.16
N ARG A 163 11.14 14.31 -14.86
CA ARG A 163 10.98 14.16 -16.30
C ARG A 163 9.97 15.13 -16.87
N ILE A 164 10.04 15.32 -18.20
CA ILE A 164 9.01 16.04 -18.95
C ILE A 164 7.80 15.12 -19.15
N LEU A 165 6.63 15.61 -18.76
CA LEU A 165 5.34 14.99 -19.07
C LEU A 165 4.93 15.33 -20.50
N PRO A 166 4.36 14.37 -21.26
CA PRO A 166 3.67 14.66 -22.51
C PRO A 166 2.52 15.66 -22.29
N ASP A 167 2.20 16.50 -23.30
CA ASP A 167 1.19 17.57 -23.19
C ASP A 167 -0.19 17.08 -22.72
N GLU A 168 -0.61 15.87 -23.12
CA GLU A 168 -1.87 15.26 -22.67
C GLU A 168 -1.81 14.91 -21.17
N ALA A 169 -0.69 14.34 -20.71
CA ALA A 169 -0.50 14.02 -19.30
C ALA A 169 -0.39 15.29 -18.45
N ALA A 170 0.28 16.32 -18.94
CA ALA A 170 0.37 17.62 -18.28
C ALA A 170 -1.01 18.28 -18.11
N ARG A 171 -1.84 18.30 -19.17
CA ARG A 171 -3.23 18.77 -19.09
C ARG A 171 -4.08 17.92 -18.15
N GLY A 172 -3.91 16.59 -18.18
CA GLY A 172 -4.59 15.67 -17.26
C GLY A 172 -4.28 15.98 -15.79
N VAL A 173 -3.02 16.25 -15.46
CA VAL A 173 -2.60 16.66 -14.10
C VAL A 173 -3.24 18.00 -13.72
N GLU A 174 -3.24 18.99 -14.61
CA GLU A 174 -3.87 20.29 -14.35
C GLU A 174 -5.37 20.16 -14.05
N GLU A 175 -6.11 19.42 -14.89
CA GLU A 175 -7.55 19.16 -14.72
C GLU A 175 -7.85 18.35 -13.46
N GLU A 176 -7.00 17.39 -13.10
CA GLU A 176 -7.15 16.59 -11.88
C GLU A 176 -6.89 17.42 -10.62
N ILE A 177 -5.87 18.27 -10.61
CA ILE A 177 -5.63 19.23 -9.50
C ILE A 177 -6.84 20.15 -9.35
N SER A 178 -7.39 20.68 -10.45
CA SER A 178 -8.57 21.54 -10.39
C SER A 178 -9.78 20.82 -9.78
N ARG A 179 -10.01 19.55 -10.14
CA ARG A 179 -11.09 18.73 -9.56
C ARG A 179 -10.86 18.46 -8.07
N VAL A 180 -9.65 18.08 -7.70
CA VAL A 180 -9.26 17.83 -6.30
C VAL A 180 -9.42 19.07 -5.44
N LEU A 181 -9.01 20.25 -5.93
CA LEU A 181 -9.19 21.50 -5.18
C LEU A 181 -10.67 21.87 -5.00
N ALA A 182 -11.52 21.56 -5.98
CA ALA A 182 -12.96 21.75 -5.85
C ALA A 182 -13.56 20.79 -4.79
N ASP A 183 -13.08 19.55 -4.74
CA ASP A 183 -13.46 18.58 -3.71
C ASP A 183 -13.01 19.02 -2.31
N VAL A 184 -11.75 19.48 -2.18
CA VAL A 184 -11.22 20.05 -0.92
C VAL A 184 -12.09 21.23 -0.46
N ALA A 185 -12.41 22.16 -1.35
CA ALA A 185 -13.21 23.33 -1.02
C ALA A 185 -14.60 22.97 -0.46
N VAL A 186 -15.28 22.01 -1.08
CA VAL A 186 -16.61 21.56 -0.62
C VAL A 186 -16.51 20.78 0.69
N THR A 187 -15.56 19.86 0.82
CA THR A 187 -15.35 19.09 2.06
C THR A 187 -15.00 20.00 3.24
N VAL A 188 -14.16 21.00 3.05
CA VAL A 188 -13.78 21.96 4.11
C VAL A 188 -14.94 22.90 4.41
N GLY A 189 -15.65 23.38 3.40
CA GLY A 189 -16.83 24.25 3.57
C GLY A 189 -17.97 23.57 4.36
N ASP A 190 -18.21 22.29 4.08
CA ASP A 190 -19.27 21.51 4.73
C ASP A 190 -18.84 20.85 6.05
N PHE A 191 -17.61 21.06 6.51
CA PHE A 191 -17.07 20.34 7.68
C PHE A 191 -17.96 20.50 8.93
N SER A 192 -18.43 21.73 9.21
CA SER A 192 -19.33 21.96 10.35
C SER A 192 -20.68 21.26 10.18
N ALA A 193 -21.23 21.23 8.97
CA ALA A 193 -22.49 20.54 8.68
C ALA A 193 -22.33 19.01 8.80
N MET A 194 -21.20 18.46 8.35
CA MET A 194 -20.88 17.04 8.52
C MET A 194 -20.71 16.65 9.99
N ARG A 195 -20.10 17.51 10.83
CA ARG A 195 -20.08 17.29 12.28
C ARG A 195 -21.49 17.24 12.86
N GLY A 196 -22.35 18.18 12.46
CA GLY A 196 -23.77 18.18 12.86
C GLY A 196 -24.51 16.91 12.41
N ALA A 197 -24.23 16.39 11.21
CA ALA A 197 -24.82 15.14 10.74
C ALA A 197 -24.41 13.93 11.61
N VAL A 198 -23.15 13.86 12.07
CA VAL A 198 -22.71 12.82 13.02
C VAL A 198 -23.39 12.98 14.38
N GLU A 199 -23.59 14.22 14.86
CA GLU A 199 -24.36 14.47 16.08
C GLU A 199 -25.82 14.01 15.97
N GLU A 200 -26.45 14.18 14.80
CA GLU A 200 -27.79 13.63 14.53
C GLU A 200 -27.79 12.10 14.43
N MET A 201 -26.73 11.48 13.89
CA MET A 201 -26.54 10.02 13.94
C MET A 201 -26.48 9.53 15.39
N ILE A 202 -25.76 10.23 16.28
CA ILE A 202 -25.69 9.91 17.71
C ILE A 202 -27.08 9.95 18.35
N LYS A 203 -27.89 11.00 18.08
CA LYS A 203 -29.27 11.10 18.59
C LYS A 203 -30.14 9.95 18.07
N THR A 204 -29.99 9.63 16.79
CA THR A 204 -30.71 8.52 16.15
C THR A 204 -30.34 7.19 16.81
N ALA A 205 -29.05 6.93 17.08
CA ALA A 205 -28.60 5.68 17.69
C ALA A 205 -29.21 5.50 19.09
N LYS A 206 -29.23 6.56 19.89
CA LYS A 206 -29.86 6.56 21.24
C LYS A 206 -31.34 6.21 21.21
N SER A 207 -32.05 6.52 20.13
CA SER A 207 -33.47 6.19 19.98
C SER A 207 -33.72 4.71 19.64
N SER A 208 -32.69 3.99 19.20
CA SER A 208 -32.79 2.60 18.75
C SER A 208 -32.70 1.55 19.88
N THR A 209 -32.65 1.98 21.15
CA THR A 209 -32.52 1.10 22.34
C THR A 209 -33.66 0.11 22.54
N HIS A 210 -34.81 0.33 21.88
CA HIS A 210 -35.95 -0.60 21.93
C HIS A 210 -35.77 -1.82 21.00
N HIS A 211 -34.85 -1.74 20.02
CA HIS A 211 -34.67 -2.76 18.99
C HIS A 211 -33.26 -3.38 18.98
N TYR A 212 -32.27 -2.70 19.55
CA TYR A 212 -30.91 -3.22 19.70
C TYR A 212 -30.53 -3.36 21.18
N PRO A 213 -29.65 -4.31 21.53
CA PRO A 213 -29.10 -4.41 22.87
C PRO A 213 -28.49 -3.07 23.33
N TYR A 214 -28.67 -2.74 24.61
CA TYR A 214 -28.16 -1.50 25.19
C TYR A 214 -26.67 -1.28 24.91
N GLU A 215 -25.85 -2.34 25.04
CA GLU A 215 -24.41 -2.28 24.79
C GLU A 215 -24.07 -1.95 23.33
N GLU A 216 -24.86 -2.43 22.36
CA GLU A 216 -24.64 -2.10 20.95
C GLU A 216 -24.89 -0.62 20.67
N VAL A 217 -25.97 -0.09 21.25
CA VAL A 217 -26.29 1.33 21.14
C VAL A 217 -25.23 2.17 21.84
N ALA A 218 -24.79 1.78 23.05
CA ALA A 218 -23.76 2.49 23.80
C ALA A 218 -22.44 2.55 23.03
N GLU A 219 -21.95 1.42 22.52
CA GLU A 219 -20.73 1.37 21.70
C GLU A 219 -20.85 2.16 20.40
N THR A 220 -22.03 2.16 19.76
CA THR A 220 -22.28 2.96 18.56
C THR A 220 -22.20 4.46 18.86
N VAL A 221 -22.80 4.90 19.97
CA VAL A 221 -22.75 6.29 20.42
C VAL A 221 -21.32 6.72 20.77
N ASP A 222 -20.60 5.88 21.51
CA ASP A 222 -19.20 6.12 21.87
C ASP A 222 -18.32 6.18 20.61
N PHE A 223 -18.54 5.29 19.64
CA PHE A 223 -17.79 5.29 18.38
C PHE A 223 -18.02 6.56 17.57
N LEU A 224 -19.27 6.95 17.35
CA LEU A 224 -19.59 8.18 16.61
C LEU A 224 -19.05 9.43 17.31
N THR A 225 -19.06 9.45 18.66
CA THR A 225 -18.44 10.51 19.45
C THR A 225 -16.92 10.50 19.28
N TRP A 226 -16.31 9.32 19.28
CA TRP A 226 -14.88 9.12 19.06
C TRP A 226 -14.45 9.60 17.67
N LEU A 227 -15.26 9.41 16.62
CA LEU A 227 -14.98 9.98 15.29
C LEU A 227 -14.83 11.52 15.32
N LEU A 228 -15.65 12.20 16.13
CA LEU A 228 -15.65 13.66 16.26
C LEU A 228 -14.47 14.22 17.07
N ASP A 229 -13.76 13.35 17.81
CA ASP A 229 -12.55 13.66 18.59
C ASP A 229 -11.27 13.47 17.75
N ASP A 230 -11.25 14.02 16.52
CA ASP A 230 -10.10 14.00 15.60
C ASP A 230 -9.57 12.59 15.24
N ASN A 231 -10.39 11.55 15.42
CA ASN A 231 -10.06 10.19 14.99
C ASN A 231 -10.48 9.92 13.52
N PHE A 232 -11.24 10.84 12.92
CA PHE A 232 -11.77 10.68 11.57
C PHE A 232 -11.78 12.00 10.79
N VAL A 233 -11.25 11.98 9.57
CA VAL A 233 -11.41 13.06 8.60
C VAL A 233 -12.74 12.86 7.89
N LEU A 234 -13.71 13.73 8.15
CA LEU A 234 -15.02 13.71 7.51
C LEU A 234 -14.90 14.19 6.06
N LEU A 235 -15.23 13.32 5.10
CA LEU A 235 -15.14 13.66 3.67
C LEU A 235 -16.50 13.82 3.01
N GLY A 236 -17.53 13.09 3.45
CA GLY A 236 -18.87 13.25 2.92
C GLY A 236 -19.95 12.54 3.73
N TYR A 237 -21.17 13.03 3.64
CA TYR A 237 -22.35 12.44 4.29
C TYR A 237 -23.54 12.45 3.32
N ARG A 238 -24.38 11.41 3.36
CA ARG A 238 -25.68 11.40 2.67
C ARG A 238 -26.63 10.39 3.30
N ARG A 239 -27.92 10.73 3.36
CA ARG A 239 -29.00 9.81 3.72
C ARG A 239 -29.50 9.05 2.49
N TYR A 240 -29.78 7.76 2.66
CA TYR A 240 -30.42 6.92 1.65
C TYR A 240 -31.72 6.38 2.24
N ASP A 241 -32.85 6.78 1.68
CA ASP A 241 -34.19 6.39 2.13
C ASP A 241 -34.56 5.01 1.59
N ILE A 242 -35.29 4.22 2.37
CA ILE A 242 -35.93 2.99 1.90
C ILE A 242 -37.35 3.35 1.50
N VAL A 243 -37.67 3.21 0.22
CA VAL A 243 -38.94 3.63 -0.37
C VAL A 243 -39.62 2.42 -1.01
N GLU A 244 -40.87 2.16 -0.59
CA GLU A 244 -41.74 1.17 -1.22
C GLU A 244 -42.24 1.67 -2.58
N SER A 245 -42.18 0.79 -3.58
CA SER A 245 -42.66 1.05 -4.94
C SER A 245 -43.49 -0.14 -5.45
N ASP A 246 -44.14 0.00 -6.61
CA ASP A 246 -44.92 -1.09 -7.23
C ASP A 246 -44.06 -2.33 -7.56
N GLU A 247 -42.74 -2.14 -7.75
CA GLU A 247 -41.76 -3.19 -8.03
C GLU A 247 -41.11 -3.75 -6.74
N GLY A 248 -41.44 -3.19 -5.57
CA GLY A 248 -40.92 -3.56 -4.25
C GLY A 248 -40.07 -2.46 -3.59
N PRO A 249 -39.46 -2.76 -2.42
CA PRO A 249 -38.66 -1.81 -1.67
C PRO A 249 -37.35 -1.48 -2.40
N SER A 250 -36.99 -0.20 -2.40
CA SER A 250 -35.80 0.33 -3.07
C SER A 250 -35.00 1.26 -2.16
N VAL A 251 -33.68 1.30 -2.36
CA VAL A 251 -32.78 2.24 -1.71
C VAL A 251 -32.67 3.48 -2.60
N GLN A 252 -33.09 4.63 -2.08
CA GLN A 252 -33.11 5.90 -2.80
C GLN A 252 -32.17 6.93 -2.16
N PRO A 253 -31.19 7.48 -2.90
CA PRO A 253 -30.34 8.55 -2.40
C PRO A 253 -31.13 9.86 -2.17
N ASN A 254 -31.03 10.42 -0.97
CA ASN A 254 -31.61 11.71 -0.65
C ASN A 254 -30.61 12.83 -0.94
N VAL A 255 -30.66 13.35 -2.17
CA VAL A 255 -29.65 14.30 -2.71
C VAL A 255 -29.58 15.60 -1.90
N SER A 256 -30.69 16.06 -1.31
CA SER A 256 -30.70 17.30 -0.51
C SER A 256 -29.95 17.20 0.82
N THR A 257 -29.67 15.99 1.30
CA THR A 257 -28.88 15.73 2.51
C THR A 257 -27.38 15.58 2.24
N GLY A 258 -26.97 15.62 0.97
CA GLY A 258 -25.59 15.40 0.56
C GLY A 258 -24.65 16.51 1.03
N LEU A 259 -23.55 16.12 1.67
CA LEU A 259 -22.48 17.02 2.15
C LEU A 259 -21.10 16.53 1.68
N GLY A 260 -20.15 17.47 1.55
CA GLY A 260 -18.77 17.16 1.20
C GLY A 260 -18.67 16.50 -0.19
N LEU A 261 -17.89 15.42 -0.29
CA LEU A 261 -17.78 14.62 -1.52
C LEU A 261 -19.11 13.98 -1.96
N LEU A 262 -20.07 13.85 -1.03
CA LEU A 262 -21.41 13.35 -1.30
C LEU A 262 -22.43 14.49 -1.46
N SER A 263 -22.01 15.74 -1.70
CA SER A 263 -22.94 16.85 -2.03
C SER A 263 -23.38 16.83 -3.49
N ARG A 264 -22.48 16.47 -4.41
CA ARG A 264 -22.77 16.42 -5.85
C ARG A 264 -23.46 15.10 -6.20
N GLY A 265 -24.45 15.12 -7.10
CA GLY A 265 -24.88 13.90 -7.75
C GLY A 265 -23.65 13.24 -8.39
N ASP A 266 -23.42 11.95 -8.15
CA ASP A 266 -22.22 11.29 -8.67
C ASP A 266 -22.23 11.41 -10.19
N ASN A 267 -21.17 11.97 -10.77
CA ASN A 267 -21.03 12.26 -12.20
C ASN A 267 -21.09 10.98 -13.04
N GLY A 268 -22.29 10.50 -13.38
CA GLY A 268 -22.53 9.58 -14.51
C GLY A 268 -22.89 8.13 -14.18
N ASN A 269 -22.87 7.67 -12.93
CA ASN A 269 -23.34 6.32 -12.57
C ASN A 269 -24.57 6.39 -11.65
N GLY A 270 -25.76 6.35 -12.28
CA GLY A 270 -27.04 5.91 -11.71
C GLY A 270 -27.30 6.25 -10.23
N VAL A 271 -27.68 7.51 -9.95
CA VAL A 271 -28.31 7.90 -8.67
C VAL A 271 -29.83 7.62 -8.76
N GLY A 272 -30.18 6.46 -9.31
CA GLY A 272 -31.54 5.97 -9.39
C GLY A 272 -31.88 5.15 -8.14
N PRO A 273 -33.16 4.95 -7.82
CA PRO A 273 -33.57 3.92 -6.88
C PRO A 273 -32.97 2.56 -7.29
N VAL A 274 -32.43 1.83 -6.32
CA VAL A 274 -31.96 0.45 -6.53
C VAL A 274 -32.90 -0.48 -5.78
N LEU A 275 -33.58 -1.38 -6.49
CA LEU A 275 -34.47 -2.36 -5.86
C LEU A 275 -33.64 -3.29 -4.96
N LEU A 276 -34.18 -3.62 -3.78
CA LEU A 276 -33.54 -4.57 -2.88
C LEU A 276 -33.40 -5.97 -3.51
N SER A 277 -34.27 -6.32 -4.47
CA SER A 277 -34.19 -7.56 -5.26
C SER A 277 -32.97 -7.62 -6.17
N ASP A 278 -32.42 -6.48 -6.57
CA ASP A 278 -31.29 -6.41 -7.50
C ASP A 278 -29.95 -6.41 -6.77
N LEU A 279 -29.99 -6.23 -5.44
CA LEU A 279 -28.82 -6.33 -4.58
C LEU A 279 -28.41 -7.79 -4.39
N PRO A 280 -27.10 -8.08 -4.32
CA PRO A 280 -26.58 -9.38 -3.89
C PRO A 280 -27.19 -9.80 -2.54
N PRO A 281 -27.44 -11.11 -2.29
CA PRO A 281 -28.13 -11.59 -1.10
C PRO A 281 -27.58 -11.04 0.23
N ASN A 282 -26.26 -11.06 0.40
CA ASN A 282 -25.59 -10.54 1.59
C ASN A 282 -25.77 -9.02 1.78
N LEU A 283 -25.87 -8.26 0.69
CA LEU A 283 -26.13 -6.82 0.75
C LEU A 283 -27.61 -6.53 0.98
N ARG A 284 -28.50 -7.38 0.46
CA ARG A 284 -29.94 -7.31 0.74
C ARG A 284 -30.22 -7.57 2.22
N GLU A 285 -29.60 -8.58 2.80
CA GLU A 285 -29.72 -8.90 4.23
C GLU A 285 -29.43 -7.67 5.10
N ARG A 286 -28.43 -6.86 4.73
CA ARG A 286 -28.10 -5.62 5.42
C ARG A 286 -29.25 -4.60 5.48
N TYR A 287 -30.14 -4.58 4.50
CA TYR A 287 -31.33 -3.72 4.51
C TYR A 287 -32.52 -4.35 5.24
N LEU A 288 -32.53 -5.69 5.38
CA LEU A 288 -33.59 -6.44 6.07
C LEU A 288 -33.32 -6.60 7.58
N GLY A 289 -32.06 -6.73 8.01
CA GLY A 289 -31.68 -7.04 9.40
C GLY A 289 -30.16 -7.00 9.64
N GLY A 290 -29.71 -7.11 10.90
CA GLY A 290 -28.29 -7.04 11.28
C GLY A 290 -27.88 -5.76 12.00
N ASP A 291 -26.58 -5.62 12.28
CA ASP A 291 -25.99 -4.62 13.17
C ASP A 291 -26.39 -3.16 12.85
N LEU A 292 -26.53 -2.37 13.91
CA LEU A 292 -26.84 -0.94 13.85
C LEU A 292 -25.81 -0.16 13.02
N LEU A 293 -24.54 -0.55 13.12
CA LEU A 293 -23.40 0.10 12.49
C LEU A 293 -22.58 -0.89 11.65
N VAL A 294 -22.20 -0.50 10.43
CA VAL A 294 -21.23 -1.22 9.60
C VAL A 294 -20.09 -0.29 9.23
N ILE A 295 -18.87 -0.79 9.39
CA ILE A 295 -17.63 -0.08 9.07
C ILE A 295 -16.83 -0.95 8.08
N THR A 296 -16.53 -0.41 6.90
CA THR A 296 -15.71 -1.09 5.88
C THR A 296 -15.03 -0.05 4.97
N LYS A 297 -14.51 -0.46 3.81
CA LYS A 297 -13.92 0.43 2.81
C LYS A 297 -14.84 0.67 1.62
N THR A 298 -14.66 1.83 1.00
CA THR A 298 -15.20 2.13 -0.33
C THR A 298 -14.26 1.60 -1.41
N ASN A 299 -14.80 1.36 -2.60
CA ASN A 299 -14.03 1.10 -3.81
C ASN A 299 -13.55 2.40 -4.49
N ARG A 300 -13.52 3.52 -3.78
CA ARG A 300 -13.06 4.82 -4.28
C ARG A 300 -11.92 5.33 -3.40
N HIS A 301 -10.91 5.88 -4.04
CA HIS A 301 -9.86 6.60 -3.33
C HIS A 301 -10.37 7.98 -2.93
N ALA A 302 -9.87 8.49 -1.80
CA ALA A 302 -10.10 9.86 -1.38
C ALA A 302 -9.38 10.81 -2.34
N THR A 303 -10.09 11.85 -2.78
CA THR A 303 -9.51 12.98 -3.50
C THR A 303 -8.93 14.03 -2.56
N VAL A 304 -9.30 13.98 -1.28
CA VAL A 304 -8.92 14.92 -0.22
C VAL A 304 -8.01 14.23 0.80
N HIS A 305 -7.03 14.97 1.31
CA HIS A 305 -6.02 14.56 2.29
C HIS A 305 -4.95 13.63 1.70
N ARG A 306 -5.24 12.35 1.50
CA ARG A 306 -4.25 11.37 1.02
C ARG A 306 -4.87 10.36 0.09
N ASP A 307 -4.05 9.81 -0.80
CA ASP A 307 -4.46 8.73 -1.69
C ASP A 307 -4.65 7.42 -0.90
N ALA A 308 -5.86 7.21 -0.42
CA ALA A 308 -6.26 6.01 0.31
C ALA A 308 -7.73 5.72 0.02
N ARG A 309 -8.09 4.43 0.05
CA ARG A 309 -9.49 4.00 -0.03
C ARG A 309 -10.25 4.56 1.16
N MET A 310 -11.38 5.22 0.91
CA MET A 310 -12.15 5.86 1.98
C MET A 310 -12.79 4.81 2.88
N ASP A 311 -12.86 5.13 4.16
CA ASP A 311 -13.65 4.43 5.15
C ASP A 311 -15.13 4.74 4.96
N TYR A 312 -15.94 3.70 5.08
CA TYR A 312 -17.39 3.71 4.97
C TYR A 312 -17.98 3.42 6.34
N VAL A 313 -18.79 4.34 6.86
CA VAL A 313 -19.54 4.15 8.11
C VAL A 313 -21.02 4.26 7.77
N GLY A 314 -21.73 3.13 7.78
CA GLY A 314 -23.16 3.04 7.46
C GLY A 314 -23.96 2.69 8.70
N MET A 315 -24.87 3.58 9.10
CA MET A 315 -25.75 3.37 10.25
C MET A 315 -27.19 3.16 9.81
N ARG A 316 -27.87 2.20 10.43
CA ARG A 316 -29.31 1.99 10.23
C ARG A 316 -30.11 3.05 10.95
N GLN A 317 -31.10 3.58 10.26
CA GLN A 317 -32.23 4.24 10.90
C GLN A 317 -33.46 3.36 10.75
N ILE A 318 -34.07 3.01 11.88
CA ILE A 318 -35.25 2.16 11.97
C ILE A 318 -36.43 2.95 12.53
N ASP A 319 -37.64 2.51 12.20
CA ASP A 319 -38.87 3.02 12.79
C ASP A 319 -39.25 2.29 14.10
N GLU A 320 -40.43 2.61 14.65
CA GLU A 320 -40.96 2.00 15.87
C GLU A 320 -41.25 0.49 15.74
N SER A 321 -41.35 -0.04 14.51
CA SER A 321 -41.55 -1.47 14.24
C SER A 321 -40.23 -2.24 14.10
N GLY A 322 -39.10 -1.54 14.08
CA GLY A 322 -37.78 -2.11 13.83
C GLY A 322 -37.43 -2.22 12.35
N THR A 323 -38.29 -1.71 11.47
CA THR A 323 -38.07 -1.73 10.01
C THR A 323 -37.11 -0.62 9.63
N MET A 324 -36.13 -0.92 8.76
CA MET A 324 -35.17 0.08 8.28
C MET A 324 -35.85 1.06 7.33
N ILE A 325 -35.83 2.34 7.70
CA ILE A 325 -36.39 3.44 6.89
C ILE A 325 -35.32 4.23 6.15
N ALA A 326 -34.07 4.19 6.62
CA ALA A 326 -32.95 4.82 5.93
C ALA A 326 -31.59 4.24 6.35
N GLU A 327 -30.61 4.46 5.49
CA GLU A 327 -29.18 4.37 5.81
C GLU A 327 -28.59 5.77 5.94
N LEU A 328 -27.91 6.03 7.06
CA LEU A 328 -27.11 7.23 7.28
C LEU A 328 -25.66 6.90 6.93
N ARG A 329 -25.19 7.42 5.79
CA ARG A 329 -23.88 7.08 5.23
C ARG A 329 -22.89 8.20 5.45
N LEU A 330 -21.79 7.88 6.10
CA LEU A 330 -20.62 8.71 6.26
C LEU A 330 -19.43 8.08 5.52
N ILE A 331 -18.66 8.90 4.81
CA ILE A 331 -17.38 8.51 4.22
C ILE A 331 -16.27 9.42 4.72
N GLY A 332 -15.07 8.85 4.87
CA GLY A 332 -13.92 9.60 5.33
C GLY A 332 -12.64 8.79 5.41
N LEU A 333 -11.72 9.23 6.27
CA LEU A 333 -10.46 8.55 6.53
C LEU A 333 -10.16 8.51 8.02
N PHE A 334 -9.85 7.34 8.57
CA PHE A 334 -9.25 7.28 9.91
C PHE A 334 -7.92 8.02 9.93
N THR A 335 -7.71 8.82 10.98
CA THR A 335 -6.50 9.62 11.17
C THR A 335 -5.34 8.77 11.68
N SER A 336 -4.13 9.32 11.65
CA SER A 336 -2.99 8.66 12.29
C SER A 336 -3.24 8.39 13.79
N LYS A 337 -3.96 9.29 14.48
CA LYS A 337 -4.40 9.11 15.88
C LYS A 337 -5.23 7.83 16.05
N ALA A 338 -6.20 7.61 15.17
CA ALA A 338 -7.01 6.39 15.16
C ALA A 338 -6.18 5.12 14.92
N TYR A 339 -5.21 5.18 14.00
CA TYR A 339 -4.39 4.00 13.68
C TYR A 339 -3.41 3.60 14.79
N ILE A 340 -2.89 4.56 15.56
CA ILE A 340 -1.98 4.27 16.68
C ILE A 340 -2.70 3.90 17.98
N ALA A 341 -3.99 4.23 18.11
CA ALA A 341 -4.76 3.88 19.30
C ALA A 341 -4.84 2.35 19.48
N PRO A 342 -4.76 1.83 20.73
CA PRO A 342 -4.95 0.41 21.01
C PRO A 342 -6.33 -0.06 20.53
N ALA A 343 -6.40 -1.18 19.80
CA ALA A 343 -7.64 -1.67 19.22
C ALA A 343 -8.69 -1.98 20.31
N ARG A 344 -8.26 -2.48 21.46
CA ARG A 344 -9.12 -2.76 22.63
C ARG A 344 -9.68 -1.52 23.32
N GLU A 345 -9.20 -0.32 22.99
CA GLU A 345 -9.71 0.94 23.55
C GLU A 345 -10.71 1.64 22.61
N ILE A 346 -10.73 1.24 21.33
CA ILE A 346 -11.61 1.83 20.33
C ILE A 346 -13.03 1.27 20.54
N PRO A 347 -14.07 2.13 20.64
CA PRO A 347 -15.45 1.67 20.72
C PRO A 347 -15.83 0.77 19.54
N VAL A 348 -16.80 -0.11 19.72
CA VAL A 348 -17.15 -1.24 18.82
C VAL A 348 -16.09 -2.33 18.80
N LEU A 349 -14.80 -2.00 18.68
CA LEU A 349 -13.72 -3.00 18.71
C LEU A 349 -13.51 -3.60 20.11
N ARG A 350 -13.57 -2.76 21.16
CA ARG A 350 -13.44 -3.24 22.55
C ARG A 350 -14.53 -4.24 22.92
N ARG A 351 -15.78 -4.00 22.50
CA ARG A 351 -16.90 -4.93 22.68
C ARG A 351 -16.72 -6.19 21.84
N LYS A 352 -16.28 -6.04 20.58
CA LYS A 352 -15.98 -7.18 19.70
C LYS A 352 -14.91 -8.09 20.30
N LEU A 353 -13.85 -7.53 20.87
CA LEU A 353 -12.83 -8.29 21.60
C LEU A 353 -13.42 -9.02 22.81
N GLN A 354 -14.25 -8.36 23.62
CA GLN A 354 -14.91 -9.01 24.75
C GLN A 354 -15.75 -10.21 24.29
N GLN A 355 -16.56 -10.05 23.24
CA GLN A 355 -17.38 -11.15 22.70
C GLN A 355 -16.52 -12.30 22.18
N VAL A 356 -15.39 -12.02 21.52
CA VAL A 356 -14.44 -13.06 21.08
C VAL A 356 -13.90 -13.83 22.28
N LEU A 357 -13.47 -13.16 23.34
CA LEU A 357 -12.93 -13.80 24.54
C LEU A 357 -13.99 -14.67 25.24
N GLU A 358 -15.24 -14.22 25.25
CA GLU A 358 -16.38 -14.98 25.78
C GLU A 358 -16.69 -16.23 24.93
N ILE A 359 -16.67 -16.12 23.60
CA ILE A 359 -16.92 -17.26 22.68
C ILE A 359 -15.81 -18.30 22.79
N GLN A 360 -14.55 -17.86 22.92
CA GLN A 360 -13.39 -18.75 23.08
C GLN A 360 -13.27 -19.35 24.48
N ASP A 361 -14.12 -18.95 25.44
CA ASP A 361 -14.12 -19.39 26.85
C ASP A 361 -12.72 -19.30 27.50
N VAL A 362 -11.95 -18.26 27.16
CA VAL A 362 -10.58 -18.07 27.67
C VAL A 362 -10.56 -17.31 28.99
N ILE A 363 -9.80 -17.84 29.95
CA ILE A 363 -9.68 -17.25 31.29
C ILE A 363 -8.73 -16.04 31.26
N GLU A 364 -9.12 -14.93 31.88
CA GLU A 364 -8.28 -13.74 32.01
C GLU A 364 -6.88 -14.07 32.58
N GLY A 365 -5.85 -13.59 31.89
CA GLY A 365 -4.45 -13.79 32.26
C GLY A 365 -3.84 -15.14 31.83
N SER A 366 -4.63 -16.06 31.27
CA SER A 366 -4.12 -17.29 30.64
C SER A 366 -3.21 -16.99 29.44
N HIS A 367 -2.55 -18.03 28.95
CA HIS A 367 -1.72 -17.93 27.74
C HIS A 367 -2.55 -17.51 26.53
N ASP A 368 -3.67 -18.19 26.30
CA ASP A 368 -4.52 -17.97 25.13
C ASP A 368 -5.21 -16.60 25.20
N TYR A 369 -5.61 -16.17 26.41
CA TYR A 369 -6.13 -14.81 26.63
C TYR A 369 -5.12 -13.74 26.20
N LYS A 370 -3.85 -13.87 26.59
CA LYS A 370 -2.79 -12.93 26.20
C LYS A 370 -2.52 -12.99 24.70
N SER A 371 -2.52 -14.20 24.13
CA SER A 371 -2.28 -14.43 22.71
C SER A 371 -3.40 -13.80 21.87
N ILE A 372 -4.68 -14.02 22.19
CA ILE A 372 -5.82 -13.40 21.51
C ILE A 372 -5.74 -11.87 21.58
N ILE A 373 -5.41 -11.29 22.74
CA ILE A 373 -5.26 -9.83 22.86
C ILE A 373 -4.13 -9.31 21.98
N GLN A 374 -2.97 -9.98 22.00
CA GLN A 374 -1.82 -9.58 21.19
C GLN A 374 -2.13 -9.70 19.68
N LEU A 375 -2.80 -10.78 19.27
CA LEU A 375 -3.31 -10.93 17.90
C LEU A 375 -4.24 -9.77 17.57
N PHE A 376 -5.28 -9.54 18.36
CA PHE A 376 -6.25 -8.48 18.13
C PHE A 376 -5.61 -7.08 18.02
N GLU A 377 -4.60 -6.77 18.84
CA GLU A 377 -3.88 -5.48 18.78
C GLU A 377 -2.99 -5.32 17.52
N THR A 378 -2.47 -6.43 16.99
CA THR A 378 -1.58 -6.42 15.81
C THR A 378 -2.33 -6.55 14.48
N PHE A 379 -3.61 -6.92 14.54
CA PHE A 379 -4.46 -7.01 13.36
C PHE A 379 -4.73 -5.62 12.73
N PRO A 380 -4.85 -5.53 11.39
CA PRO A 380 -5.33 -4.32 10.75
C PRO A 380 -6.72 -3.95 11.28
N LYS A 381 -6.85 -2.75 11.85
CA LYS A 381 -8.13 -2.25 12.37
C LYS A 381 -9.26 -2.33 11.34
N ASP A 382 -8.93 -2.10 10.08
CA ASP A 382 -9.88 -2.20 8.95
C ASP A 382 -10.51 -3.61 8.86
N ASP A 383 -9.73 -4.67 9.10
CA ASP A 383 -10.23 -6.05 9.16
C ASP A 383 -11.06 -6.29 10.43
N LEU A 384 -10.62 -5.80 11.59
CA LEU A 384 -11.34 -5.93 12.86
C LEU A 384 -12.72 -5.26 12.80
N PHE A 385 -12.82 -4.09 12.17
CA PHE A 385 -14.08 -3.40 11.97
C PHE A 385 -15.02 -4.20 11.06
N ALA A 386 -14.52 -4.68 9.93
CA ALA A 386 -15.33 -5.30 8.88
C ALA A 386 -15.71 -6.77 9.15
N MET A 387 -14.97 -7.49 10.00
CA MET A 387 -15.18 -8.92 10.25
C MET A 387 -16.28 -9.16 11.30
N PRO A 388 -17.28 -10.01 11.04
CA PRO A 388 -18.25 -10.42 12.06
C PRO A 388 -17.57 -11.09 13.27
N VAL A 389 -18.21 -11.01 14.43
CA VAL A 389 -17.65 -11.53 15.70
C VAL A 389 -17.32 -13.02 15.60
N ASP A 390 -18.24 -13.84 15.08
CA ASP A 390 -18.06 -15.30 15.00
C ASP A 390 -16.87 -15.67 14.10
N ALA A 391 -16.79 -15.06 12.91
CA ALA A 391 -15.68 -15.28 11.98
C ALA A 391 -14.34 -14.79 12.53
N LEU A 392 -14.34 -13.68 13.27
CA LEU A 392 -13.13 -13.19 13.93
C LEU A 392 -12.71 -14.11 15.07
N SER A 393 -13.67 -14.64 15.83
CA SER A 393 -13.42 -15.59 16.91
C SER A 393 -12.78 -16.87 16.38
N GLU A 394 -13.37 -17.47 15.35
CA GLU A 394 -12.83 -18.66 14.67
C GLU A 394 -11.41 -18.40 14.14
N MET A 395 -11.20 -17.29 13.41
CA MET A 395 -9.88 -16.95 12.88
C MET A 395 -8.84 -16.74 13.98
N LEU A 396 -9.17 -16.02 15.05
CA LEU A 396 -8.21 -15.78 16.14
C LEU A 396 -7.90 -17.06 16.91
N GLY A 397 -8.88 -17.94 17.12
CA GLY A 397 -8.65 -19.28 17.69
C GLY A 397 -7.68 -20.10 16.84
N ASP A 398 -7.97 -20.22 15.55
CA ASP A 398 -7.10 -20.93 14.59
C ASP A 398 -5.67 -20.36 14.56
N LEU A 399 -5.52 -19.05 14.68
CA LEU A 399 -4.20 -18.40 14.71
C LEU A 399 -3.42 -18.71 15.97
N VAL A 400 -4.07 -18.80 17.13
CA VAL A 400 -3.42 -19.23 18.38
C VAL A 400 -2.91 -20.66 18.23
N GLU A 401 -3.71 -21.57 17.66
CA GLU A 401 -3.28 -22.96 17.41
C GLU A 401 -2.15 -23.05 16.37
N THR A 402 -2.13 -22.13 15.40
CA THR A 402 -1.13 -22.12 14.31
C THR A 402 0.26 -21.73 14.82
N GLU A 403 0.36 -20.85 15.82
CA GLU A 403 1.66 -20.43 16.40
C GLU A 403 2.46 -21.63 16.92
N ASP A 404 1.79 -22.67 17.44
CA ASP A 404 2.46 -23.89 17.93
C ASP A 404 2.90 -24.84 16.80
N THR A 405 2.20 -24.83 15.66
CA THR A 405 2.40 -25.82 14.58
C THR A 405 3.34 -25.37 13.47
N ARG A 406 3.71 -24.08 13.42
CA ARG A 406 4.49 -23.46 12.32
C ARG A 406 3.93 -23.80 10.92
N SER A 407 2.61 -23.89 10.80
CA SER A 407 1.94 -24.25 9.55
C SER A 407 1.59 -23.00 8.73
N VAL A 408 1.56 -23.17 7.40
CA VAL A 408 1.05 -22.13 6.50
C VAL A 408 -0.47 -22.23 6.48
N ARG A 409 -1.17 -21.15 6.82
CA ARG A 409 -2.64 -21.10 6.80
C ARG A 409 -3.15 -19.97 5.92
N LEU A 410 -4.30 -20.22 5.31
CA LEU A 410 -5.02 -19.27 4.47
C LEU A 410 -6.40 -18.98 5.04
N PHE A 411 -6.68 -17.71 5.30
CA PHE A 411 -8.03 -17.25 5.62
C PHE A 411 -8.54 -16.32 4.53
N VAL A 412 -9.75 -16.58 4.03
CA VAL A 412 -10.37 -15.78 2.96
C VAL A 412 -11.72 -15.29 3.43
N ARG A 413 -11.94 -13.98 3.32
CA ARG A 413 -13.21 -13.34 3.67
C ARG A 413 -13.63 -12.35 2.59
N ARG A 414 -14.92 -12.34 2.25
CA ARG A 414 -15.50 -11.30 1.41
C ARG A 414 -15.93 -10.09 2.22
N ASP A 415 -15.70 -8.90 1.68
CA ASP A 415 -16.31 -7.69 2.18
C ASP A 415 -17.85 -7.77 2.13
N VAL A 416 -18.52 -7.21 3.15
CA VAL A 416 -19.98 -7.21 3.27
C VAL A 416 -20.64 -6.50 2.09
N LEU A 417 -19.98 -5.48 1.53
CA LEU A 417 -20.47 -4.73 0.36
C LEU A 417 -19.95 -5.31 -0.96
N GLN A 418 -19.30 -6.49 -0.94
CA GLN A 418 -18.71 -7.20 -2.07
C GLN A 418 -17.73 -6.38 -2.92
N ARG A 419 -16.99 -5.45 -2.31
CA ARG A 419 -16.04 -4.58 -3.03
C ARG A 419 -14.63 -5.17 -3.13
N PHE A 420 -14.27 -6.04 -2.20
CA PHE A 420 -12.96 -6.68 -2.15
C PHE A 420 -13.01 -8.01 -1.41
N VAL A 421 -11.96 -8.80 -1.55
CA VAL A 421 -11.69 -10.01 -0.78
C VAL A 421 -10.49 -9.74 0.14
N SER A 422 -10.68 -9.91 1.44
CA SER A 422 -9.59 -9.89 2.43
C SER A 422 -9.01 -11.31 2.53
N VAL A 423 -7.69 -11.41 2.43
CA VAL A 423 -6.96 -12.67 2.50
C VAL A 423 -5.84 -12.53 3.51
N LEU A 424 -5.83 -13.38 4.53
CA LEU A 424 -4.73 -13.49 5.47
C LEU A 424 -3.94 -14.75 5.16
N VAL A 425 -2.64 -14.58 4.90
CA VAL A 425 -1.69 -15.69 4.80
C VAL A 425 -0.77 -15.64 6.00
N THR A 426 -0.71 -16.72 6.77
CA THR A 426 0.33 -16.92 7.79
C THR A 426 1.40 -17.84 7.24
N VAL A 427 2.67 -17.46 7.43
CA VAL A 427 3.81 -18.31 7.09
C VAL A 427 4.86 -18.23 8.19
N PRO A 428 5.61 -19.30 8.46
CA PRO A 428 6.82 -19.20 9.27
C PRO A 428 7.75 -18.09 8.76
N ARG A 429 8.31 -17.29 9.67
CA ARG A 429 9.08 -16.09 9.31
C ARG A 429 10.27 -16.38 8.41
N ASP A 430 10.90 -17.55 8.56
CA ASP A 430 12.02 -18.03 7.75
C ASP A 430 11.61 -18.36 6.30
N ARG A 431 10.32 -18.65 6.04
CA ARG A 431 9.78 -18.90 4.71
C ARG A 431 9.35 -17.63 3.98
N PHE A 432 9.20 -16.52 4.70
CA PHE A 432 8.80 -15.25 4.10
C PHE A 432 9.92 -14.59 3.31
N ASN A 433 9.64 -14.22 2.07
CA ASN A 433 10.49 -13.35 1.28
C ASN A 433 9.66 -12.50 0.29
N VAL A 434 10.31 -11.50 -0.32
CA VAL A 434 9.64 -10.56 -1.25
C VAL A 434 9.11 -11.26 -2.50
N ASN A 435 9.73 -12.37 -2.94
CA ASN A 435 9.29 -13.14 -4.10
C ASN A 435 8.00 -13.89 -3.81
N LEU A 436 7.93 -14.61 -2.68
CA LEU A 436 6.72 -15.28 -2.20
C LEU A 436 5.54 -14.31 -2.14
N ARG A 437 5.74 -13.12 -1.54
CA ARG A 437 4.71 -12.08 -1.50
C ARG A 437 4.20 -11.72 -2.91
N ARG A 438 5.08 -11.52 -3.90
CA ARG A 438 4.68 -11.17 -5.28
C ARG A 438 3.94 -12.31 -5.97
N GLN A 439 4.36 -13.56 -5.75
CA GLN A 439 3.69 -14.75 -6.27
C GLN A 439 2.28 -14.87 -5.69
N LEU A 440 2.12 -14.70 -4.37
CA LEU A 440 0.82 -14.69 -3.71
C LEU A 440 -0.08 -13.54 -4.22
N GLN A 441 0.45 -12.34 -4.40
CA GLN A 441 -0.32 -11.23 -5.01
C GLN A 441 -0.85 -11.60 -6.40
N SER A 442 -0.01 -12.23 -7.22
CA SER A 442 -0.38 -12.63 -8.59
C SER A 442 -1.45 -13.73 -8.56
N LEU A 443 -1.26 -14.73 -7.70
CA LEU A 443 -2.21 -15.82 -7.48
C LEU A 443 -3.59 -15.27 -7.07
N PHE A 444 -3.65 -14.38 -6.08
CA PHE A 444 -4.91 -13.84 -5.60
C PHE A 444 -5.57 -12.90 -6.62
N LEU A 445 -4.80 -12.08 -7.34
CA LEU A 445 -5.33 -11.25 -8.42
C LEU A 445 -6.02 -12.11 -9.49
N GLU A 446 -5.39 -13.22 -9.89
CA GLU A 446 -5.93 -14.16 -10.88
C GLU A 446 -7.17 -14.89 -10.34
N ARG A 447 -7.06 -15.54 -9.18
CA ARG A 447 -8.10 -16.40 -8.61
C ARG A 447 -9.39 -15.65 -8.27
N PHE A 448 -9.28 -14.39 -7.84
CA PHE A 448 -10.43 -13.58 -7.48
C PHE A 448 -10.91 -12.64 -8.59
N GLY A 449 -10.24 -12.62 -9.75
CA GLY A 449 -10.55 -11.66 -10.83
C GLY A 449 -10.39 -10.21 -10.36
N GLY A 450 -9.36 -9.96 -9.55
CA GLY A 450 -9.08 -8.66 -8.96
C GLY A 450 -8.53 -7.66 -9.98
N SER A 451 -8.76 -6.38 -9.72
CA SER A 451 -8.16 -5.27 -10.47
C SER A 451 -6.82 -4.84 -9.87
N THR A 452 -6.73 -4.83 -8.54
CA THR A 452 -5.58 -4.40 -7.76
C THR A 452 -5.51 -5.22 -6.47
N VAL A 453 -4.30 -5.40 -5.93
CA VAL A 453 -4.06 -6.08 -4.65
C VAL A 453 -3.17 -5.21 -3.77
N ASP A 454 -3.75 -4.69 -2.69
CA ASP A 454 -2.99 -4.07 -1.61
C ASP A 454 -2.51 -5.13 -0.63
N TYR A 455 -1.41 -4.86 0.08
CA TYR A 455 -0.94 -5.77 1.13
C TYR A 455 -0.38 -5.03 2.34
N ARG A 456 -0.43 -5.70 3.49
CA ARG A 456 0.24 -5.29 4.72
C ARG A 456 0.94 -6.50 5.34
N LEU A 457 2.22 -6.31 5.69
CA LEU A 457 3.01 -7.31 6.40
C LEU A 457 3.05 -6.95 7.88
N SER A 458 2.72 -7.92 8.73
CA SER A 458 2.93 -7.88 10.17
C SER A 458 3.91 -9.01 10.53
N LEU A 459 5.03 -8.65 11.15
CA LEU A 459 5.99 -9.61 11.69
C LEU A 459 5.75 -9.70 13.19
N GLY A 460 5.18 -10.81 13.64
CA GLY A 460 4.90 -11.04 15.06
C GLY A 460 6.16 -11.39 15.85
N GLU A 461 6.06 -11.30 17.18
CA GLU A 461 7.08 -11.83 18.08
C GLU A 461 7.07 -13.37 18.12
N SER A 462 5.93 -13.98 17.81
CA SER A 462 5.65 -15.42 17.79
C SER A 462 6.31 -16.19 16.63
N GLY A 463 7.20 -15.57 15.85
CA GLY A 463 7.99 -16.26 14.84
C GLY A 463 7.32 -16.48 13.48
N ASP A 464 6.10 -15.95 13.29
CA ASP A 464 5.37 -15.97 12.03
C ASP A 464 5.33 -14.61 11.33
N ALA A 465 5.29 -14.65 10.00
CA ALA A 465 4.96 -13.53 9.14
C ALA A 465 3.49 -13.64 8.70
N ARG A 466 2.73 -12.57 8.95
CA ARG A 466 1.33 -12.46 8.57
C ARG A 466 1.19 -11.44 7.44
N ILE A 467 0.65 -11.88 6.31
CA ILE A 467 0.44 -11.04 5.14
C ILE A 467 -1.05 -10.89 4.91
N HIS A 468 -1.56 -9.68 5.13
CA HIS A 468 -2.93 -9.32 4.83
C HIS A 468 -2.98 -8.76 3.41
N PHE A 469 -3.80 -9.33 2.54
CA PHE A 469 -4.07 -8.84 1.20
C PHE A 469 -5.51 -8.33 1.11
N SER A 470 -5.69 -7.22 0.39
CA SER A 470 -7.01 -6.72 0.00
C SER A 470 -7.09 -6.75 -1.52
N VAL A 471 -7.85 -7.70 -2.05
CA VAL A 471 -8.01 -7.95 -3.48
C VAL A 471 -9.27 -7.24 -3.96
N TRP A 472 -9.12 -6.14 -4.69
CA TRP A 472 -10.24 -5.31 -5.13
C TRP A 472 -10.93 -5.89 -6.34
N THR A 473 -12.21 -6.26 -6.20
CA THR A 473 -13.00 -6.94 -7.22
C THR A 473 -14.10 -6.03 -7.76
N GLN A 474 -14.71 -6.42 -8.89
CA GLN A 474 -15.94 -5.77 -9.34
C GLN A 474 -17.09 -6.10 -8.36
N PRO A 475 -17.90 -5.10 -7.93
CA PRO A 475 -19.04 -5.35 -7.06
C PRO A 475 -19.99 -6.40 -7.63
N GLY A 476 -20.36 -7.39 -6.82
CA GLY A 476 -21.32 -8.44 -7.19
C GLY A 476 -20.74 -9.62 -7.97
N ALA A 477 -19.43 -9.67 -8.22
CA ALA A 477 -18.80 -10.82 -8.86
C ALA A 477 -18.88 -12.08 -7.96
N PRO A 478 -19.36 -13.24 -8.44
CA PRO A 478 -19.45 -14.46 -7.63
C PRO A 478 -18.06 -14.97 -7.20
N LEU A 479 -17.94 -15.52 -5.98
CA LEU A 479 -16.72 -16.24 -5.56
C LEU A 479 -16.91 -17.67 -6.02
N ILE A 480 -16.17 -18.08 -7.03
CA ILE A 480 -16.15 -19.48 -7.43
C ILE A 480 -14.70 -19.92 -7.23
N VAL A 481 -14.29 -19.99 -5.97
CA VAL A 481 -12.95 -20.38 -5.57
C VAL A 481 -13.06 -21.51 -4.55
N ASP A 482 -12.45 -22.64 -4.87
CA ASP A 482 -12.23 -23.72 -3.92
C ASP A 482 -11.14 -23.28 -2.94
N LEU A 483 -11.54 -22.98 -1.71
CA LEU A 483 -10.63 -22.45 -0.68
C LEU A 483 -9.58 -23.48 -0.27
N GLN A 484 -9.91 -24.78 -0.29
CA GLN A 484 -8.96 -25.82 0.06
C GLN A 484 -7.89 -25.97 -1.02
N GLN A 485 -8.31 -25.91 -2.29
CA GLN A 485 -7.38 -25.91 -3.41
C GLN A 485 -6.47 -24.66 -3.36
N LEU A 486 -7.04 -23.49 -3.08
CA LEU A 486 -6.29 -22.25 -2.97
C LEU A 486 -5.26 -22.31 -1.84
N GLU A 487 -5.63 -22.84 -0.67
CA GLU A 487 -4.70 -23.04 0.45
C GLU A 487 -3.54 -23.96 0.06
N ASN A 488 -3.81 -25.07 -0.65
CA ASN A 488 -2.76 -25.96 -1.15
C ASN A 488 -1.79 -25.26 -2.12
N GLU A 489 -2.30 -24.37 -2.98
CA GLU A 489 -1.45 -23.56 -3.87
C GLU A 489 -0.58 -22.58 -3.08
N VAL A 490 -1.13 -21.95 -2.04
CA VAL A 490 -0.39 -21.06 -1.13
C VAL A 490 0.70 -21.82 -0.37
N VAL A 491 0.37 -22.99 0.18
CA VAL A 491 1.33 -23.88 0.86
C VAL A 491 2.45 -24.25 -0.09
N ALA A 492 2.13 -24.65 -1.32
CA ALA A 492 3.14 -25.01 -2.33
C ALA A 492 4.07 -23.85 -2.69
N LEU A 493 3.56 -22.62 -2.77
CA LEU A 493 4.37 -21.41 -3.00
C LEU A 493 5.27 -21.07 -1.81
N ALA A 494 4.80 -21.29 -0.58
CA ALA A 494 5.51 -20.96 0.64
C ALA A 494 6.58 -22.00 1.04
N ARG A 495 6.72 -23.11 0.29
CA ARG A 495 7.76 -24.11 0.52
C ARG A 495 9.15 -23.50 0.33
N ASN A 496 10.04 -23.76 1.28
CA ASN A 496 11.44 -23.38 1.13
C ASN A 496 12.17 -24.41 0.24
N TRP A 497 13.45 -24.16 -0.04
CA TRP A 497 14.25 -25.07 -0.89
C TRP A 497 14.31 -26.48 -0.28
N ASP A 498 14.58 -26.56 1.02
CA ASP A 498 14.73 -27.80 1.79
C ASP A 498 13.46 -28.67 1.79
N ASP A 499 12.28 -28.05 1.88
CA ASP A 499 10.97 -28.72 1.79
C ASP A 499 10.82 -29.39 0.42
N ARG A 500 11.20 -28.68 -0.65
CA ARG A 500 11.08 -29.20 -2.02
C ARG A 500 12.06 -30.34 -2.26
N VAL A 501 13.27 -30.25 -1.69
CA VAL A 501 14.25 -31.35 -1.71
C VAL A 501 13.72 -32.57 -0.96
N LEU A 502 13.11 -32.38 0.20
CA LEU A 502 12.50 -33.48 0.96
C LEU A 502 11.39 -34.17 0.14
N ASP A 503 10.44 -33.39 -0.38
CA ASP A 503 9.32 -33.89 -1.20
C ASP A 503 9.81 -34.73 -2.39
N GLU A 504 10.93 -34.33 -3.01
CA GLU A 504 11.52 -35.03 -4.14
C GLU A 504 12.30 -36.29 -3.71
N LEU A 505 12.96 -36.27 -2.56
CA LEU A 505 13.66 -37.44 -2.02
C LEU A 505 12.71 -38.55 -1.56
N GLU A 506 11.56 -38.20 -0.97
CA GLU A 506 10.61 -39.14 -0.37
C GLU A 506 10.19 -40.30 -1.31
N PRO A 507 9.79 -40.05 -2.58
CA PRO A 507 9.47 -41.12 -3.54
C PRO A 507 10.63 -42.08 -3.83
N HIS A 508 11.89 -41.65 -3.68
CA HIS A 508 13.08 -42.41 -4.05
C HIS A 508 13.64 -43.26 -2.90
N VAL A 509 13.63 -42.73 -1.67
CA VAL A 509 14.27 -43.38 -0.51
C VAL A 509 13.32 -43.67 0.65
N GLY A 510 12.08 -43.17 0.59
CA GLY A 510 11.11 -43.26 1.67
C GLY A 510 11.26 -42.14 2.71
N GLU A 511 10.18 -41.88 3.46
CA GLU A 511 10.05 -40.71 4.35
C GLU A 511 11.17 -40.58 5.39
N ALA A 512 11.44 -41.63 6.15
CA ALA A 512 12.44 -41.58 7.22
C ALA A 512 13.85 -41.29 6.71
N GLU A 513 14.20 -41.86 5.56
CA GLU A 513 15.53 -41.69 4.96
C GLU A 513 15.66 -40.34 4.25
N ALA A 514 14.60 -39.87 3.59
CA ALA A 514 14.56 -38.55 2.97
C ALA A 514 14.81 -37.44 4.01
N ARG A 515 14.22 -37.55 5.20
CA ARG A 515 14.46 -36.61 6.31
C ARG A 515 15.92 -36.62 6.79
N ARG A 516 16.52 -37.81 6.97
CA ARG A 516 17.95 -37.94 7.32
C ARG A 516 18.84 -37.27 6.28
N LEU A 517 18.63 -37.60 5.00
CA LEU A 517 19.42 -37.07 3.88
C LEU A 517 19.31 -35.55 3.77
N ARG A 518 18.10 -35.00 3.93
CA ARG A 518 17.90 -33.56 3.98
C ARG A 518 18.71 -32.94 5.12
N ASP A 519 18.55 -33.44 6.35
CA ASP A 519 19.23 -32.84 7.52
C ASP A 519 20.75 -32.92 7.44
N GLU A 520 21.29 -33.93 6.76
CA GLU A 520 22.73 -34.12 6.60
C GLU A 520 23.33 -33.25 5.48
N TRP A 521 22.68 -33.15 4.32
CA TRP A 521 23.30 -32.61 3.11
C TRP A 521 22.84 -31.21 2.70
N THR A 522 21.64 -30.79 3.09
CA THR A 522 21.01 -29.57 2.54
C THR A 522 21.84 -28.31 2.86
N ASP A 523 22.41 -28.24 4.07
CA ASP A 523 23.24 -27.12 4.53
C ASP A 523 24.60 -27.01 3.82
N ASP A 524 25.12 -28.11 3.31
CA ASP A 524 26.41 -28.18 2.62
C ASP A 524 26.40 -27.49 1.24
N PHE A 525 25.24 -27.36 0.61
CA PHE A 525 25.12 -26.76 -0.71
C PHE A 525 25.28 -25.23 -0.68
N PRO A 526 26.11 -24.65 -1.56
CA PRO A 526 26.25 -23.21 -1.66
C PRO A 526 25.05 -22.54 -2.34
N GLU A 527 24.81 -21.26 -2.02
CA GLU A 527 23.65 -20.49 -2.50
C GLU A 527 23.50 -20.47 -4.02
N TYR A 528 24.60 -20.36 -4.76
CA TYR A 528 24.54 -20.36 -6.23
C TYR A 528 23.98 -21.67 -6.78
N TYR A 529 24.34 -22.80 -6.16
CA TYR A 529 23.86 -24.13 -6.56
C TYR A 529 22.37 -24.28 -6.23
N ARG A 530 21.95 -23.90 -5.01
CA ARG A 530 20.54 -23.91 -4.61
C ARG A 530 19.66 -23.06 -5.53
N ALA A 531 20.21 -21.98 -6.10
CA ALA A 531 19.51 -21.06 -6.98
C ALA A 531 19.45 -21.51 -8.46
N SER A 532 20.42 -22.29 -8.95
CA SER A 532 20.53 -22.65 -10.37
C SER A 532 20.12 -24.08 -10.71
N THR A 533 20.15 -24.98 -9.73
CA THR A 533 19.95 -26.41 -9.97
C THR A 533 18.50 -26.83 -9.74
N ALA A 534 17.95 -27.62 -10.66
CA ALA A 534 16.60 -28.14 -10.55
C ALA A 534 16.51 -29.16 -9.41
N ILE A 535 15.40 -29.15 -8.66
CA ILE A 535 15.23 -29.94 -7.42
C ILE A 535 15.35 -31.45 -7.66
N ASP A 536 14.91 -31.94 -8.82
CA ASP A 536 15.05 -33.34 -9.24
C ASP A 536 16.51 -33.77 -9.42
N LEU A 537 17.37 -32.87 -9.91
CA LEU A 537 18.82 -33.10 -9.94
C LEU A 537 19.40 -33.07 -8.52
N VAL A 538 19.00 -32.09 -7.70
CA VAL A 538 19.47 -31.96 -6.30
C VAL A 538 19.21 -33.24 -5.49
N ALA A 539 18.02 -33.84 -5.63
CA ALA A 539 17.68 -35.08 -4.95
C ALA A 539 18.60 -36.24 -5.38
N GLY A 540 18.89 -36.35 -6.69
CA GLY A 540 19.87 -37.30 -7.23
C GLY A 540 21.27 -37.09 -6.65
N ASP A 541 21.73 -35.84 -6.65
CA ASP A 541 23.02 -35.42 -6.10
C ASP A 541 23.17 -35.79 -4.63
N ILE A 542 22.14 -35.54 -3.80
CA ILE A 542 22.15 -35.91 -2.38
C ILE A 542 22.28 -37.43 -2.20
N ILE A 543 21.52 -38.21 -2.96
CA ILE A 543 21.59 -39.69 -2.91
C ILE A 543 22.99 -40.17 -3.33
N ALA A 544 23.58 -39.57 -4.36
CA ALA A 544 24.92 -39.92 -4.83
C ALA A 544 26.02 -39.53 -3.85
N LEU A 545 25.92 -38.35 -3.23
CA LEU A 545 26.83 -37.88 -2.18
C LEU A 545 26.78 -38.77 -0.94
N ASP A 546 25.59 -39.18 -0.50
CA ASP A 546 25.42 -40.08 0.65
C ASP A 546 26.03 -41.47 0.39
N ARG A 547 25.84 -42.00 -0.83
CA ARG A 547 26.53 -43.23 -1.27
C ARG A 547 28.04 -43.05 -1.30
N LEU A 548 28.53 -41.91 -1.80
CA LEU A 548 29.96 -41.60 -1.84
C LEU A 548 30.52 -41.57 -0.42
N ALA A 549 29.89 -40.85 0.50
CA ALA A 549 30.26 -40.75 1.91
C ALA A 549 30.32 -42.13 2.59
N SER A 550 29.32 -42.98 2.32
CA SER A 550 29.20 -44.34 2.86
C SER A 550 30.13 -45.38 2.22
N SER A 551 30.86 -45.02 1.15
CA SER A 551 31.75 -45.93 0.42
C SER A 551 33.24 -45.60 0.61
N ASP A 552 34.10 -46.60 0.41
CA ASP A 552 35.55 -46.45 0.33
C ASP A 552 36.01 -45.83 -1.01
N ASN A 553 35.09 -45.55 -1.93
CA ASN A 553 35.41 -44.92 -3.21
C ASN A 553 35.75 -43.44 -3.00
N ASP A 554 36.72 -42.96 -3.79
CA ASP A 554 37.06 -41.53 -3.87
C ASP A 554 36.14 -40.76 -4.82
N LEU A 555 35.47 -41.48 -5.73
CA LEU A 555 34.70 -40.91 -6.83
C LEU A 555 33.48 -41.79 -7.18
N ILE A 556 32.34 -41.13 -7.44
CA ILE A 556 31.14 -41.72 -8.03
C ILE A 556 30.76 -40.90 -9.26
N VAL A 557 30.27 -41.56 -10.30
CA VAL A 557 29.71 -40.93 -11.50
C VAL A 557 28.24 -41.29 -11.58
N ASP A 558 27.40 -40.29 -11.84
CA ASP A 558 25.98 -40.49 -12.11
C ASP A 558 25.59 -39.88 -13.47
N LEU A 559 24.49 -40.36 -14.02
CA LEU A 559 23.99 -40.02 -15.35
C LEU A 559 22.52 -39.67 -15.26
N GLN A 560 22.17 -38.43 -15.61
CA GLN A 560 20.80 -37.96 -15.59
C GLN A 560 20.51 -37.14 -16.84
N ASN A 561 19.33 -37.33 -17.44
CA ASN A 561 18.88 -36.46 -18.53
C ASN A 561 18.10 -35.28 -17.94
N GLU A 562 18.27 -34.09 -18.49
CA GLU A 562 17.48 -32.93 -18.07
C GLU A 562 15.97 -33.21 -18.23
N GLY A 563 15.24 -33.05 -17.12
CA GLY A 563 13.79 -33.26 -17.03
C GLY A 563 12.99 -32.32 -17.95
N SER A 564 11.73 -32.66 -18.22
CA SER A 564 10.79 -31.80 -18.98
C SER A 564 10.07 -30.77 -18.10
N GLY A 565 10.76 -30.16 -17.13
CA GLY A 565 10.18 -29.25 -16.14
C GLY A 565 10.30 -27.77 -16.52
N ILE A 566 9.14 -27.13 -16.71
CA ILE A 566 8.87 -25.68 -16.83
C ILE A 566 9.63 -24.93 -17.93
N LYS A 567 8.90 -24.63 -19.03
CA LYS A 567 9.14 -23.64 -20.09
C LYS A 567 10.40 -22.76 -19.90
N ALA A 568 11.55 -23.27 -20.31
CA ALA A 568 12.66 -22.41 -20.70
C ALA A 568 12.22 -21.65 -21.98
N PRO A 569 12.15 -20.31 -21.96
CA PRO A 569 11.98 -19.56 -23.18
C PRO A 569 13.29 -19.66 -23.94
N ILE A 570 13.27 -20.38 -25.06
CA ILE A 570 14.36 -20.67 -26.03
C ILE A 570 14.70 -22.17 -26.02
N ALA A 571 14.57 -22.77 -27.21
CA ALA A 571 14.93 -24.15 -27.50
C ALA A 571 16.45 -24.32 -27.41
N HIS A 572 16.95 -24.65 -26.22
CA HIS A 572 18.26 -25.29 -26.08
C HIS A 572 18.10 -26.80 -26.29
N GLU A 573 19.06 -27.44 -26.96
CA GLU A 573 19.11 -28.90 -27.06
C GLU A 573 19.20 -29.49 -25.65
N LYS A 574 18.40 -30.52 -25.35
CA LYS A 574 18.42 -31.19 -24.05
C LYS A 574 19.78 -31.86 -23.85
N LEU A 575 20.46 -31.53 -22.76
CA LEU A 575 21.74 -32.12 -22.42
C LEU A 575 21.54 -33.39 -21.58
N THR A 576 22.44 -34.35 -21.76
CA THR A 576 22.67 -35.40 -20.75
C THR A 576 23.66 -34.85 -19.75
N ARG A 577 23.32 -34.91 -18.45
CA ARG A 577 24.20 -34.56 -17.34
C ARG A 577 25.03 -35.78 -16.97
N ILE A 578 26.35 -35.62 -17.00
CA ILE A 578 27.30 -36.57 -16.42
C ILE A 578 27.87 -35.90 -15.18
N THR A 579 27.42 -36.33 -14.01
CA THR A 579 27.80 -35.72 -12.74
C THR A 579 28.86 -36.57 -12.05
N VAL A 580 29.99 -35.95 -11.71
CA VAL A 580 31.09 -36.61 -11.03
C VAL A 580 31.25 -36.05 -9.63
N TYR A 581 31.02 -36.89 -8.63
CA TYR A 581 31.15 -36.57 -7.21
C TYR A 581 32.50 -37.07 -6.72
N ARG A 582 33.29 -36.21 -6.06
CA ARG A 582 34.66 -36.57 -5.65
C ARG A 582 35.03 -35.97 -4.30
N LYS A 583 35.63 -36.79 -3.41
CA LYS A 583 36.07 -36.37 -2.06
C LYS A 583 37.39 -35.60 -2.06
N SER A 584 38.31 -35.94 -2.98
CA SER A 584 39.70 -35.45 -3.00
C SER A 584 39.92 -34.21 -3.88
N GLY A 585 38.98 -33.26 -3.84
CA GLY A 585 39.15 -31.96 -4.48
C GLY A 585 38.78 -31.92 -5.97
N LYS A 586 39.04 -30.75 -6.56
CA LYS A 586 38.60 -30.40 -7.92
C LYS A 586 39.21 -31.35 -8.98
N LEU A 587 38.40 -31.77 -9.95
CA LEU A 587 38.85 -32.49 -11.14
C LEU A 587 39.69 -31.60 -12.06
N ASN A 588 40.71 -32.21 -12.67
CA ASN A 588 41.50 -31.56 -13.72
C ASN A 588 40.85 -31.83 -15.08
N LEU A 589 40.28 -30.77 -15.68
CA LEU A 589 39.61 -30.85 -16.98
C LEU A 589 40.53 -31.37 -18.10
N SER A 590 41.83 -31.13 -18.03
CA SER A 590 42.79 -31.64 -19.03
C SER A 590 42.88 -33.17 -19.05
N ILE A 591 42.42 -33.84 -17.97
CA ILE A 591 42.39 -35.30 -17.86
C ILE A 591 41.01 -35.84 -18.23
N VAL A 592 39.94 -35.15 -17.81
CA VAL A 592 38.55 -35.62 -17.98
C VAL A 592 38.00 -35.34 -19.37
N MET A 593 38.29 -34.18 -19.96
CA MET A 593 37.77 -33.81 -21.28
C MET A 593 38.15 -34.80 -22.39
N PRO A 594 39.42 -35.25 -22.49
CA PRO A 594 39.78 -36.27 -23.49
C PRO A 594 39.04 -37.60 -23.32
N LEU A 595 38.66 -37.97 -22.09
CA LEU A 595 37.89 -39.19 -21.83
C LEU A 595 36.46 -39.05 -22.36
N MET A 596 35.81 -37.91 -22.11
CA MET A 596 34.47 -37.63 -22.64
C MET A 596 34.47 -37.61 -24.18
N GLU A 597 35.46 -36.97 -24.79
CA GLU A 597 35.62 -36.93 -26.24
C GLU A 597 35.87 -38.33 -26.83
N HIS A 598 36.67 -39.18 -26.17
CA HIS A 598 36.88 -40.57 -26.60
C HIS A 598 35.62 -41.43 -26.49
N LEU A 599 34.70 -41.10 -25.59
CA LEU A 599 33.37 -41.72 -25.50
C LEU A 599 32.41 -41.22 -26.60
N GLY A 600 32.86 -40.28 -27.44
CA GLY A 600 32.06 -39.69 -28.51
C GLY A 600 31.15 -38.55 -28.03
N LEU A 601 31.33 -38.06 -26.80
CA LEU A 601 30.50 -37.02 -26.21
C LEU A 601 31.07 -35.63 -26.50
N ILE A 602 30.18 -34.69 -26.80
CA ILE A 602 30.53 -33.27 -26.93
C ILE A 602 30.15 -32.57 -25.64
N VAL A 603 31.16 -32.15 -24.87
CA VAL A 603 30.94 -31.38 -23.64
C VAL A 603 30.59 -29.94 -24.01
N VAL A 604 29.39 -29.51 -23.62
CA VAL A 604 28.87 -28.17 -23.88
C VAL A 604 29.21 -27.24 -22.71
N GLU A 605 29.09 -27.74 -21.49
CA GLU A 605 29.32 -26.97 -20.27
C GLU A 605 29.80 -27.83 -19.09
N GLU A 606 30.46 -27.18 -18.13
CA GLU A 606 30.83 -27.75 -16.83
C GLU A 606 30.48 -26.76 -15.72
N VAL A 607 29.84 -27.26 -14.67
CA VAL A 607 29.53 -26.49 -13.46
C VAL A 607 30.17 -27.19 -12.24
N PRO A 608 31.32 -26.70 -11.76
CA PRO A 608 31.94 -27.24 -10.56
C PRO A 608 31.33 -26.62 -9.30
N THR A 609 30.79 -27.45 -8.43
CA THR A 609 30.23 -27.05 -7.13
C THR A 609 31.09 -27.59 -6.00
N ARG A 610 31.54 -26.70 -5.11
CA ARG A 610 32.23 -27.07 -3.87
C ARG A 610 31.26 -27.04 -2.70
N LEU A 611 31.19 -28.12 -1.93
CA LEU A 611 30.39 -28.19 -0.69
C LEU A 611 31.09 -27.47 0.47
N LYS A 612 30.31 -26.92 1.42
CA LYS A 612 30.81 -26.06 2.50
C LYS A 612 31.52 -26.81 3.63
N ASP A 613 30.88 -27.82 4.23
CA ASP A 613 31.38 -28.51 5.44
C ASP A 613 31.91 -29.94 5.17
N ALA A 614 31.63 -30.52 3.99
CA ALA A 614 32.17 -31.83 3.55
C ALA A 614 33.65 -31.82 3.09
N GLY A 615 34.47 -30.86 3.51
CA GLY A 615 35.93 -30.81 3.25
C GLY A 615 36.33 -30.35 1.84
N GLU A 616 36.98 -31.24 1.07
CA GLU A 616 37.36 -31.03 -0.34
C GLU A 616 36.38 -31.70 -1.32
N THR A 617 35.13 -31.94 -0.91
CA THR A 617 34.16 -32.61 -1.78
C THR A 617 33.65 -31.68 -2.89
N PHE A 618 33.72 -32.14 -4.14
CA PHE A 618 33.22 -31.43 -5.32
C PHE A 618 32.18 -32.26 -6.08
N ILE A 619 31.21 -31.54 -6.64
CA ILE A 619 30.30 -32.02 -7.68
C ILE A 619 30.77 -31.38 -8.99
N HIS A 620 31.05 -32.18 -10.00
CA HIS A 620 31.39 -31.72 -11.33
C HIS A 620 30.31 -32.16 -12.29
N ASP A 621 29.46 -31.23 -12.67
CA ASP A 621 28.32 -31.51 -13.51
C ASP A 621 28.60 -31.10 -14.96
N PHE A 622 28.71 -32.08 -15.84
CA PHE A 622 29.02 -31.92 -17.26
C PHE A 622 27.75 -32.06 -18.10
N GLY A 623 27.38 -31.00 -18.82
CA GLY A 623 26.34 -31.06 -19.84
C GLY A 623 26.91 -31.52 -21.17
N VAL A 624 26.45 -32.66 -21.69
CA VAL A 624 26.98 -33.27 -22.91
C VAL A 624 25.89 -33.55 -23.96
N LEU A 625 26.32 -33.55 -25.23
CA LEU A 625 25.57 -34.02 -26.39
C LEU A 625 26.20 -35.32 -26.92
N THR A 626 25.37 -36.19 -27.50
CA THR A 626 25.77 -37.47 -28.11
C THR A 626 25.96 -37.38 -29.62
#